data_AF-A0A526RR16-F1
#
_entry.id   AF-A0A526RR16-F1
#
_cell.length_a   1.000
_cell.length_b   1.000
_cell.length_c   1.000
_cell.angle_alpha   90.00
_cell.angle_beta   90.00
_cell.angle_gamma   90.00
#
_symmetry.space_group_name_H-M   'P 1'
#
loop_
_entity.id
_entity.type
_entity.pdbx_description
1 polymer ?
#
loop_
_entity_poly.entity_id
_entity_poly.type
_entity_poly.pdbx_seq_one_letter_code
_entity_poly.pdbx_strand_id
1 'polypeptide(L)'
;MLFSLTTQELMERPDLWEAVHRLRYKIFVEEMGWTDLERPDGLEIDQFDHDEAVHQLVIRNGELAGYQRMLPTTRAHLLTEVLQDLYEGTPPSGPRIWELTRYAV
;
A
#
# COMPACT_ATOMS: atom_id res chain seq x y z
N MET A 1 -7.97 -16.61 3.09
CA MET A 1 -7.08 -16.87 1.94
C MET A 1 -6.24 -15.62 1.73
N LEU A 2 -4.93 -15.78 1.54
CA LEU A 2 -4.03 -14.68 1.18
C LEU A 2 -3.94 -14.62 -0.36
N PHE A 3 -4.12 -13.43 -0.92
CA PHE A 3 -3.90 -13.15 -2.33
C PHE A 3 -2.74 -12.16 -2.48
N SER A 4 -2.03 -12.26 -3.59
CA SER A 4 -0.98 -11.31 -3.99
C SER A 4 -1.31 -10.86 -5.39
N LEU A 5 -1.64 -9.58 -5.56
CA LEU A 5 -2.08 -8.99 -6.82
C LEU A 5 -1.19 -7.81 -7.18
N THR A 6 -0.87 -7.66 -8.45
CA THR A 6 -0.38 -6.39 -9.00
C THR A 6 -1.49 -5.32 -8.92
N THR A 7 -1.13 -4.05 -9.08
CA THR A 7 -2.11 -2.97 -9.15
C THR A 7 -3.12 -3.19 -10.29
N GLN A 8 -2.66 -3.64 -11.46
CA GLN A 8 -3.54 -3.94 -12.59
C GLN A 8 -4.55 -5.03 -12.25
N GLU A 9 -4.10 -6.15 -11.67
CA GLU A 9 -5.00 -7.23 -11.25
C GLU A 9 -5.99 -6.75 -10.17
N LEU A 10 -5.55 -5.91 -9.24
CA LEU A 10 -6.47 -5.35 -8.24
C LEU A 10 -7.53 -4.43 -8.88
N MET A 11 -7.14 -3.59 -9.85
CA MET A 11 -8.06 -2.70 -10.58
C MET A 11 -9.10 -3.48 -11.40
N GLU A 12 -8.77 -4.67 -11.91
CA GLU A 12 -9.73 -5.57 -12.58
C GLU A 12 -10.80 -6.13 -11.62
N ARG A 13 -10.67 -5.87 -10.31
CA ARG A 13 -11.56 -6.32 -9.25
C ARG A 13 -12.09 -5.09 -8.50
N PRO A 14 -13.04 -4.32 -9.06
CA PRO A 14 -13.44 -3.02 -8.54
C PRO A 14 -13.93 -3.08 -7.09
N ASP A 15 -14.66 -4.12 -6.71
CA ASP A 15 -15.13 -4.29 -5.32
C ASP A 15 -13.96 -4.43 -4.33
N LEU A 16 -12.91 -5.17 -4.72
CA LEU A 16 -11.72 -5.32 -3.89
C LEU A 16 -10.84 -4.08 -3.92
N TRP A 17 -10.72 -3.41 -5.07
CA TRP A 17 -10.05 -2.12 -5.17
C TRP A 17 -10.66 -1.13 -4.19
N GLU A 18 -11.98 -0.99 -4.18
CA GLU A 18 -12.66 -0.08 -3.27
C GLU A 18 -12.51 -0.52 -1.81
N ALA A 19 -12.70 -1.80 -1.50
CA ALA A 19 -12.57 -2.32 -0.13
C ALA A 19 -11.16 -2.08 0.46
N VAL A 20 -10.10 -2.30 -0.32
CA VAL A 20 -8.72 -2.08 0.10
C VAL A 20 -8.47 -0.61 0.44
N HIS A 21 -8.85 0.30 -0.46
CA HIS A 21 -8.54 1.72 -0.29
C HIS A 21 -9.43 2.41 0.76
N ARG A 22 -10.65 1.89 0.99
CA ARG A 22 -11.49 2.29 2.14
C ARG A 22 -10.93 1.79 3.47
N LEU A 23 -10.47 0.54 3.54
CA LEU A 23 -9.81 0.02 4.75
C LEU A 23 -8.58 0.87 5.10
N ARG A 24 -7.75 1.18 4.09
CA ARG A 24 -6.60 2.05 4.25
C ARG A 24 -6.98 3.44 4.73
N TYR A 25 -8.02 4.06 4.14
CA TYR A 25 -8.51 5.37 4.58
C TYR A 25 -8.94 5.36 6.05
N LYS A 26 -9.76 4.38 6.43
CA LYS A 26 -10.20 4.22 7.82
C LYS A 26 -9.02 4.17 8.79
N ILE A 27 -8.04 3.31 8.53
CA ILE A 27 -6.92 3.13 9.46
C ILE A 27 -5.97 4.34 9.43
N PHE A 28 -5.46 4.71 8.25
CA PHE A 28 -4.37 5.70 8.18
C PHE A 28 -4.86 7.14 8.33
N VAL A 29 -6.05 7.46 7.81
CA VAL A 29 -6.60 8.82 7.88
C VAL A 29 -7.48 8.97 9.12
N GLU A 30 -8.52 8.14 9.28
CA GLU A 30 -9.49 8.34 10.37
C GLU A 30 -8.95 7.94 11.75
N GLU A 31 -8.28 6.79 11.86
CA GLU A 31 -7.79 6.27 13.15
C GLU A 31 -6.40 6.82 13.53
N MET A 32 -5.46 6.89 12.58
CA MET A 32 -4.10 7.36 12.82
C MET A 32 -3.91 8.87 12.62
N GLY A 33 -4.87 9.55 11.97
CA GLY A 33 -4.84 11.00 11.80
C GLY A 33 -3.84 11.51 10.76
N TRP A 34 -3.44 10.70 9.77
CA TRP A 34 -2.52 11.12 8.71
C TRP A 34 -3.27 11.94 7.65
N THR A 35 -3.56 13.20 7.98
CA THR A 35 -4.38 14.10 7.14
C THR A 35 -3.76 14.42 5.79
N ASP A 36 -2.43 14.28 5.63
CA ASP A 36 -1.76 14.47 4.34
C ASP A 36 -2.14 13.41 3.29
N LEU A 37 -2.76 12.30 3.72
CA LEU A 37 -3.29 11.24 2.85
C LEU A 37 -4.79 11.37 2.58
N GLU A 38 -5.46 12.40 3.14
CA GLU A 38 -6.89 12.59 2.99
C GLU A 38 -7.27 12.88 1.53
N ARG A 39 -8.30 12.18 1.06
CA ARG A 39 -8.88 12.36 -0.27
C ARG A 39 -10.40 12.46 -0.16
N PRO A 40 -11.06 13.35 -0.94
CA PRO A 40 -12.51 13.55 -0.86
C PRO A 40 -13.37 12.33 -1.21
N ASP A 41 -12.81 11.33 -1.91
CA ASP A 41 -13.50 10.08 -2.27
C ASP A 41 -13.49 9.03 -1.14
N GLY A 42 -12.80 9.32 -0.02
CA GLY A 42 -12.66 8.39 1.10
C GLY A 42 -11.84 7.16 0.75
N LEU A 43 -10.95 7.27 -0.24
CA LEU A 43 -10.02 6.24 -0.67
C LEU A 43 -8.59 6.72 -0.41
N GLU A 44 -7.81 5.99 0.39
CA GLU A 44 -6.40 6.32 0.60
C GLU A 44 -5.55 5.69 -0.51
N ILE A 45 -5.14 6.49 -1.49
CA ILE A 45 -4.29 6.10 -2.62
C ILE A 45 -3.17 7.13 -2.74
N ASP A 46 -1.93 6.66 -2.80
CA ASP A 46 -0.73 7.51 -2.90
C ASP A 46 0.05 7.25 -4.20
N GLN A 47 1.16 7.98 -4.39
CA GLN A 47 1.99 7.89 -5.60
C GLN A 47 2.68 6.53 -5.79
N PHE A 48 2.69 5.67 -4.76
CA PHE A 48 3.31 4.35 -4.81
C PHE A 48 2.31 3.24 -5.15
N ASP A 49 1.03 3.55 -5.36
CA ASP A 49 0.02 2.64 -5.94
C ASP A 49 0.16 2.55 -7.48
N HIS A 50 1.39 2.34 -7.95
CA HIS A 50 1.72 2.22 -9.37
C HIS A 50 1.74 0.75 -9.83
N ASP A 51 1.79 0.53 -11.15
CA ASP A 51 1.77 -0.78 -11.81
C ASP A 51 2.63 -1.90 -11.19
N GLU A 52 3.87 -1.60 -10.77
CA GLU A 52 4.77 -2.58 -10.13
C GLU A 52 4.51 -2.83 -8.63
N ALA A 53 3.54 -2.15 -8.01
CA ALA A 53 3.19 -2.40 -6.61
C ALA A 53 2.47 -3.74 -6.47
N VAL A 54 2.82 -4.47 -5.41
CA VAL A 54 2.20 -5.77 -5.08
C VAL A 54 1.35 -5.62 -3.84
N HIS A 55 0.06 -5.83 -4.01
CA HIS A 55 -0.98 -5.75 -3.00
C HIS A 55 -1.23 -7.14 -2.42
N GLN A 56 -0.95 -7.31 -1.14
CA GLN A 56 -1.17 -8.56 -0.42
C GLN A 56 -2.38 -8.39 0.49
N LEU A 57 -3.40 -9.22 0.29
CA LEU A 57 -4.70 -9.07 0.94
C LEU A 57 -5.19 -10.40 1.51
N VAL A 58 -5.75 -10.34 2.71
CA VAL A 58 -6.33 -11.48 3.39
C VAL A 58 -7.84 -11.40 3.28
N ILE A 59 -8.46 -12.39 2.64
CA ILE A 59 -9.92 -12.55 2.63
C ILE A 59 -10.31 -13.60 3.68
N ARG A 60 -11.23 -13.23 4.58
CA ARG A 60 -11.83 -14.13 5.58
C ARG A 60 -13.35 -14.03 5.46
N ASN A 61 -14.02 -15.17 5.33
CA ASN A 61 -15.48 -15.24 5.20
C ASN A 61 -16.06 -14.40 4.04
N GLY A 62 -15.30 -14.24 2.95
CA GLY A 62 -15.71 -13.44 1.79
C GLY A 62 -15.40 -11.94 1.92
N GLU A 63 -14.85 -11.48 3.03
CA GLU A 63 -14.55 -10.07 3.29
C GLU A 63 -13.05 -9.82 3.44
N LEU A 64 -12.62 -8.60 3.14
CA LEU A 64 -11.26 -8.14 3.38
C LEU A 64 -11.00 -8.03 4.89
N ALA A 65 -10.03 -8.81 5.36
CA ALA A 65 -9.65 -8.90 6.77
C ALA A 65 -8.24 -8.39 7.06
N GLY A 66 -7.49 -8.01 6.03
CA GLY A 66 -6.18 -7.42 6.19
C GLY A 66 -5.51 -7.13 4.86
N TYR A 67 -4.54 -6.22 4.90
CA TYR A 67 -3.85 -5.70 3.72
C TYR A 67 -2.41 -5.27 4.05
N GLN A 68 -1.51 -5.43 3.09
CA GLN A 68 -0.22 -4.74 3.03
C GLN A 68 0.21 -4.56 1.57
N ARG A 69 1.14 -3.64 1.33
CA ARG A 69 1.71 -3.36 0.00
C ARG A 69 3.22 -3.58 0.02
N MET A 70 3.73 -4.24 -1.02
CA MET A 70 5.16 -4.40 -1.26
C MET A 70 5.57 -3.52 -2.45
N LEU A 71 6.61 -2.71 -2.29
CA LEU A 71 7.18 -1.84 -3.32
C LEU A 71 8.57 -2.35 -3.74
N PRO A 72 8.88 -2.40 -5.05
CA PRO A 72 10.22 -2.75 -5.51
C PRO A 72 11.20 -1.63 -5.18
N THR A 73 12.32 -1.94 -4.51
CA THR A 73 13.34 -0.93 -4.14
C THR A 73 14.28 -0.55 -5.30
N THR A 74 14.05 -1.08 -6.50
CA THR A 74 14.79 -0.74 -7.73
C THR A 74 14.33 0.58 -8.37
N ARG A 75 13.34 1.25 -7.77
CA ARG A 75 12.82 2.56 -8.15
C ARG A 75 12.49 3.39 -6.90
N ALA A 76 12.05 4.63 -7.12
CA ALA A 76 11.57 5.50 -6.06
C ALA A 76 10.48 4.81 -5.21
N HIS A 77 10.62 4.86 -3.89
CA HIS A 77 9.76 4.21 -2.89
C HIS A 77 9.71 5.05 -1.62
N LEU A 78 8.93 4.65 -0.61
CA LEU A 78 8.59 5.53 0.52
C LEU A 78 9.84 5.99 1.27
N LEU A 79 10.78 5.09 1.55
CA LEU A 79 12.04 5.42 2.23
C LEU A 79 12.86 6.48 1.48
N THR A 80 12.95 6.39 0.15
CA THR A 80 13.77 7.32 -0.65
C THR A 80 13.10 8.64 -0.98
N GLU A 81 11.77 8.70 -0.97
CA GLU A 81 11.02 9.88 -1.42
C GLU A 81 10.43 10.70 -0.26
N VAL A 82 10.11 10.06 0.87
CA VAL A 82 9.38 10.72 1.97
C VAL A 82 10.14 10.58 3.30
N LEU A 83 10.71 9.41 3.57
CA LEU A 83 11.34 9.11 4.86
C LEU A 83 12.88 9.16 4.80
N GLN A 84 13.42 10.10 4.02
CA GLN A 84 14.86 10.19 3.76
C GLN A 84 15.69 10.41 5.02
N ASP A 85 15.10 11.04 6.04
CA ASP A 85 15.74 11.28 7.34
C ASP A 85 15.90 10.00 8.18
N LEU A 86 15.34 8.85 7.76
CA LEU A 86 15.42 7.58 8.47
C LEU A 86 16.62 6.70 8.07
N TYR A 87 17.47 7.15 7.14
CA TYR A 87 18.67 6.42 6.76
C TYR A 87 19.88 7.34 6.55
N GLU A 88 21.07 6.78 6.77
CA GLU A 88 22.34 7.42 6.44
C GLU A 88 23.02 6.68 5.27
N GLY A 89 23.58 7.42 4.33
CA GLY A 89 24.32 6.85 3.21
C GLY A 89 23.43 6.27 2.11
N THR A 90 23.63 5.00 1.77
CA THR A 90 22.91 4.34 0.66
C THR A 90 21.71 3.56 1.21
N PRO A 91 20.46 3.86 0.76
CA PRO A 91 19.29 3.12 1.20
C PRO A 91 19.28 1.70 0.62
N PRO A 92 18.55 0.75 1.23
CA PRO A 92 18.37 -0.58 0.65
C PRO A 92 17.77 -0.48 -0.76
N SER A 93 18.46 -1.06 -1.74
CA SER A 93 17.99 -1.09 -3.13
C SER A 93 18.48 -2.34 -3.83
N GLY A 94 17.58 -3.05 -4.50
CA GLY A 94 17.94 -4.17 -5.36
C GLY A 94 16.76 -5.06 -5.78
N PRO A 95 16.94 -5.91 -6.81
CA PRO A 95 15.85 -6.71 -7.40
C PRO A 95 15.28 -7.80 -6.47
N ARG A 96 15.92 -8.03 -5.31
CA ARG A 96 15.46 -8.97 -4.27
C ARG A 96 15.12 -8.29 -2.95
N ILE A 97 15.05 -6.96 -2.94
CA ILE A 97 14.74 -6.15 -1.77
C ILE A 97 13.43 -5.42 -2.07
N TRP A 98 12.48 -5.52 -1.16
CA TRP A 98 11.16 -4.92 -1.27
C TRP A 98 10.85 -4.16 0.01
N GLU A 99 10.16 -3.03 -0.12
CA GLU A 99 9.69 -2.24 1.01
C GLU A 99 8.23 -2.61 1.31
N LEU A 100 7.97 -2.98 2.55
CA LEU A 100 6.62 -3.24 3.05
C LEU A 100 6.03 -1.92 3.56
N THR A 101 4.85 -1.56 3.04
CA THR A 101 4.10 -0.37 3.43
C THR A 101 2.63 -0.73 3.69
N ARG A 102 1.91 0.17 4.38
CA ARG A 102 0.44 0.10 4.55
C ARG A 102 -0.09 -1.21 5.14
N TYR A 103 0.59 -1.74 6.18
CA TYR A 103 0.08 -2.86 6.96
C TYR A 103 -1.20 -2.47 7.71
N ALA A 104 -2.29 -3.20 7.49
CA ALA A 104 -3.65 -2.89 7.95
C ALA A 104 -4.42 -4.17 8.31
N VAL A 105 -5.01 -4.25 9.52
CA VAL A 105 -5.83 -5.36 10.03
C VAL A 105 -6.94 -4.83 10.93
#